data_AF-A0A931GEV7-F1
#
_entry.id   AF-A0A931GEV7-F1
#
_cell.length_a   1.000
_cell.length_b   1.000
_cell.length_c   1.000
_cell.angle_alpha   90.00
_cell.angle_beta   90.00
_cell.angle_gamma   90.00
#
_symmetry.space_group_name_H-M   'P 1'
#
loop_
_entity.id
_entity.type
_entity.pdbx_description
1 polymer ?
#
loop_
_entity_poly.entity_id
_entity_poly.type
_entity_poly.pdbx_seq_one_letter_code
_entity_poly.pdbx_strand_id
1 'polypeptide(L)'
;MSIIAPRARHGEPGSESAAPGTLSVHLKRPDALRVDNDAGRVLLASPQLTSSRDAFYVAGTRSSWLLPPALIAPVYDDDQLVLRRPEARYGDPGFGDDRLTALLDPVEFAGAAPPREGQLFGGPVRIDELAQTEREGRATSVATVVPNLSYSPAYGPVGLLEPSVPCRVEIDEVTSVCVGLELLAGPNAGAGHSVTILGVNEDLTDDLFTEQSASLTDVRAHIPWVVGQW
;
A
#
# COMPACT_ATOMS: atom_id res chain seq x y z
N MET A 1 -10.94 3.36 -6.90
CA MET A 1 -9.49 3.15 -7.06
C MET A 1 -9.22 2.74 -8.51
N SER A 2 -8.34 3.40 -9.26
CA SER A 2 -7.93 2.91 -10.57
C SER A 2 -6.46 2.49 -10.50
N ILE A 3 -6.22 1.17 -10.50
CA ILE A 3 -4.87 0.61 -10.62
C ILE A 3 -4.74 0.08 -12.06
N ILE A 4 -3.83 0.67 -12.83
CA ILE A 4 -3.52 0.20 -14.18
C ILE A 4 -2.45 -0.88 -14.03
N ALA A 5 -2.83 -2.15 -14.19
CA ALA A 5 -1.89 -3.26 -14.17
C ALA A 5 -1.09 -3.35 -15.49
N PRO A 6 0.22 -3.67 -15.45
CA PRO A 6 1.01 -3.89 -16.65
C PRO A 6 0.70 -5.24 -17.31
N ARG A 7 0.71 -5.22 -18.63
CA ARG A 7 0.33 -6.30 -19.54
C ARG A 7 1.37 -7.43 -19.55
N ALA A 8 1.05 -8.61 -19.00
CA ALA A 8 1.77 -9.84 -19.33
C ALA A 8 1.30 -10.37 -20.69
N ARG A 9 2.23 -10.65 -21.61
CA ARG A 9 1.94 -11.30 -22.91
C ARG A 9 2.30 -12.79 -22.85
N HIS A 10 1.32 -13.66 -23.10
CA HIS A 10 1.43 -14.83 -23.99
C HIS A 10 0.02 -15.24 -24.44
N GLY A 11 -0.10 -15.71 -25.69
CA GLY A 11 -1.27 -15.51 -26.54
C GLY A 11 -2.45 -16.48 -26.38
N GLU A 12 -3.65 -15.99 -26.72
CA GLU A 12 -4.64 -16.57 -27.65
C GLU A 12 -5.77 -15.53 -27.92
N PRO A 13 -6.55 -15.65 -29.03
CA PRO A 13 -7.20 -14.52 -29.69
C PRO A 13 -8.59 -14.22 -29.13
N GLY A 14 -8.90 -12.93 -28.99
CA GLY A 14 -10.21 -12.44 -28.54
C GLY A 14 -10.16 -11.66 -27.23
N SER A 15 -9.10 -10.89 -26.96
CA SER A 15 -9.11 -9.91 -25.87
C SER A 15 -9.66 -8.60 -26.39
N GLU A 16 -10.99 -8.48 -26.33
CA GLU A 16 -11.66 -7.19 -26.22
C GLU A 16 -10.93 -6.39 -25.14
N SER A 17 -10.51 -5.17 -25.48
CA SER A 17 -9.76 -4.29 -24.60
C SER A 17 -10.60 -3.98 -23.36
N ALA A 18 -10.46 -4.79 -22.32
CA ALA A 18 -11.12 -4.57 -21.03
C ALA A 18 -10.67 -3.20 -20.52
N ALA A 19 -11.62 -2.29 -20.35
CA ALA A 19 -11.39 -0.99 -19.75
C ALA A 19 -10.73 -1.17 -18.36
N PRO A 20 -9.89 -0.24 -17.91
CA PRO A 20 -9.28 -0.32 -16.59
C PRO A 20 -10.39 -0.38 -15.53
N GLY A 21 -10.50 -1.52 -14.84
CA GLY A 21 -11.47 -1.74 -13.78
C GLY A 21 -11.16 -0.87 -12.57
N THR A 22 -12.20 -0.35 -11.93
CA THR A 22 -12.06 0.36 -10.66
C THR A 22 -12.06 -0.66 -9.53
N LEU A 23 -11.12 -0.55 -8.59
CA LEU A 23 -11.09 -1.31 -7.35
C LEU A 23 -11.57 -0.43 -6.19
N SER A 24 -11.96 -1.03 -5.07
CA SER A 24 -12.20 -0.37 -3.80
C SER A 24 -11.35 -1.05 -2.74
N VAL A 25 -10.66 -0.28 -1.92
CA VAL A 25 -9.79 -0.81 -0.87
C VAL A 25 -10.22 -0.28 0.47
N HIS A 26 -10.56 -1.20 1.37
CA HIS A 26 -10.88 -0.93 2.75
C HIS A 26 -9.70 -1.39 3.61
N LEU A 27 -9.24 -0.52 4.50
CA LEU A 27 -8.02 -0.73 5.26
C LEU A 27 -8.27 -0.39 6.74
N LYS A 28 -7.95 -1.33 7.62
CA LYS A 28 -7.88 -1.13 9.07
C LYS A 28 -6.45 -1.41 9.51
N ARG A 29 -5.60 -0.38 9.62
CA ARG A 29 -4.17 -0.58 9.95
C ARG A 29 -3.97 -0.91 11.44
N PRO A 30 -3.07 -1.85 11.78
CA PRO A 30 -2.31 -2.74 10.88
C PRO A 30 -3.04 -4.07 10.56
N ASP A 31 -4.30 -4.23 10.97
CA ASP A 31 -4.92 -5.54 11.19
C ASP A 31 -5.75 -6.11 10.04
N ALA A 32 -6.23 -5.33 9.07
CA ALA A 32 -7.08 -5.89 8.01
C ALA A 32 -7.08 -5.10 6.70
N LEU A 33 -7.19 -5.84 5.59
CA LEU A 33 -7.35 -5.33 4.24
C LEU A 33 -8.49 -6.07 3.53
N ARG A 34 -9.31 -5.31 2.81
CA ARG A 34 -10.26 -5.83 1.85
C ARG A 34 -10.15 -5.07 0.53
N VAL A 35 -10.22 -5.80 -0.57
CA VAL A 35 -10.20 -5.29 -1.93
C VAL A 35 -11.41 -5.81 -2.68
N ASP A 36 -12.24 -4.91 -3.18
CA ASP A 36 -13.39 -5.20 -4.03
C ASP A 36 -13.14 -4.70 -5.45
N ASN A 37 -13.76 -5.32 -6.45
CA ASN A 37 -13.82 -4.78 -7.81
C ASN A 37 -15.00 -3.82 -7.99
N ASP A 38 -15.11 -3.26 -9.18
CA ASP A 38 -16.19 -2.35 -9.61
C ASP A 38 -17.58 -2.99 -9.57
N ALA A 39 -17.66 -4.30 -9.76
CA ALA A 39 -18.89 -5.07 -9.60
C ALA A 39 -19.24 -5.40 -8.13
N GLY A 40 -18.47 -4.91 -7.16
CA GLY A 40 -18.67 -5.17 -5.73
C GLY A 40 -18.29 -6.59 -5.28
N ARG A 41 -17.56 -7.33 -6.12
CA ARG A 41 -17.03 -8.65 -5.78
C ARG A 41 -15.72 -8.48 -5.01
N VAL A 42 -15.65 -9.13 -3.85
CA VAL A 42 -14.42 -9.26 -3.06
C VAL A 42 -13.38 -10.03 -3.89
N LEU A 43 -12.25 -9.38 -4.15
CA LEU A 43 -11.07 -9.99 -4.75
C LEU A 43 -10.11 -10.51 -3.68
N LEU A 44 -10.03 -9.81 -2.55
CA LEU A 44 -9.20 -10.16 -1.42
C LEU A 44 -9.89 -9.70 -0.12
N ALA A 45 -9.94 -10.56 0.88
CA ALA A 45 -10.25 -10.17 2.25
C ALA A 45 -9.29 -10.90 3.19
N SER A 46 -8.41 -10.14 3.84
CA SER A 46 -7.42 -10.67 4.77
C SER A 46 -7.68 -10.07 6.15
N PRO A 47 -8.44 -10.77 7.00
CA PRO A 47 -8.46 -10.45 8.40
C PRO A 47 -7.13 -10.94 9.01
N GLN A 48 -6.19 -10.05 9.30
CA GLN A 48 -5.17 -10.34 10.32
C GLN A 48 -5.75 -10.08 11.70
N LEU A 49 -6.88 -10.75 12.02
CA LEU A 49 -7.22 -10.96 13.42
C LEU A 49 -6.11 -11.86 13.97
N THR A 50 -5.29 -11.31 14.86
CA THR A 50 -4.14 -11.94 15.55
C THR A 50 -2.89 -12.21 14.70
N SER A 51 -1.97 -11.23 14.65
CA SER A 51 -0.60 -11.61 14.98
C SER A 51 -0.61 -12.04 16.46
N SER A 52 -0.33 -13.30 16.73
CA SER A 52 -0.36 -13.83 18.10
C SER A 52 0.55 -12.96 18.99
N ARG A 53 -0.02 -12.40 20.06
CA ARG A 53 0.74 -11.75 21.14
C ARG A 53 1.75 -12.69 21.79
N ASP A 54 1.70 -13.99 21.52
CA ASP A 54 2.65 -14.98 22.03
C ASP A 54 3.99 -14.98 21.28
N ALA A 55 4.05 -14.47 20.05
CA ALA A 55 5.31 -14.33 19.31
C ALA A 55 6.25 -13.27 19.90
N PHE A 56 5.71 -12.34 20.71
CA PHE A 56 6.49 -11.33 21.42
C PHE A 56 7.36 -11.90 22.55
N TYR A 57 7.04 -13.07 23.09
CA TYR A 57 7.76 -13.63 24.25
C TYR A 57 8.84 -14.66 23.89
N VAL A 58 8.81 -15.24 22.69
CA VAL A 58 9.68 -16.39 22.35
C VAL A 58 10.70 -16.09 21.25
N ALA A 59 10.46 -15.09 20.40
CA ALA A 59 11.41 -14.70 19.37
C ALA A 59 12.33 -13.58 19.87
N GLY A 60 13.57 -13.93 20.25
CA GLY A 60 14.67 -12.98 20.51
C GLY A 60 15.12 -12.27 19.22
N THR A 61 14.21 -11.65 18.48
CA THR A 61 14.48 -10.86 17.29
C THR A 61 14.67 -9.39 17.66
N ARG A 62 15.43 -8.64 16.84
CA ARG A 62 15.68 -7.20 17.05
C ARG A 62 14.39 -6.36 17.16
N SER A 63 13.28 -6.87 16.62
CA SER A 63 11.95 -6.26 16.65
C SER A 63 11.41 -6.00 18.07
N SER A 64 11.86 -6.76 19.08
CA SER A 64 11.45 -6.59 20.49
C SER A 64 11.94 -5.27 21.12
N TRP A 65 12.96 -4.63 20.54
CA TRP A 65 13.55 -3.38 21.01
C TRP A 65 13.14 -2.15 20.19
N LEU A 66 12.37 -2.34 19.11
CA LEU A 66 11.92 -1.22 18.28
C LEU A 66 10.86 -0.40 19.03
N LEU A 67 11.11 0.90 19.15
CA LEU A 67 10.16 1.81 19.78
C LEU A 67 8.93 2.00 18.86
N PRO A 68 7.77 2.34 19.45
CA PRO A 68 6.66 2.90 18.69
C PRO A 68 7.11 4.12 17.86
N PRO A 69 6.61 4.31 16.63
CA PRO A 69 6.95 5.45 15.77
C PRO A 69 6.76 6.81 16.44
N ALA A 70 5.73 6.95 17.28
CA ALA A 70 5.46 8.17 18.04
C ALA A 70 6.58 8.58 19.01
N LEU A 71 7.54 7.69 19.30
CA LEU A 71 8.67 7.93 20.20
C LEU A 71 10.01 8.15 19.47
N ILE A 72 10.03 8.16 18.14
CA ILE A 72 11.25 8.46 17.36
C ILE A 72 10.95 9.49 16.26
N ALA A 73 11.77 10.53 16.19
CA ALA A 73 11.63 11.57 15.17
C ALA A 73 12.36 11.19 13.87
N PRO A 74 11.72 11.39 12.69
CA PRO A 74 12.41 11.41 11.41
C PRO A 74 13.42 12.55 11.31
N VAL A 75 14.36 12.40 10.37
CA VAL A 75 15.25 13.50 9.97
C VAL A 75 14.65 14.14 8.73
N TYR A 76 14.49 15.45 8.77
CA TYR A 76 13.91 16.25 7.71
C TYR A 76 14.98 17.08 7.01
N ASP A 77 14.77 17.42 5.74
CA ASP A 77 15.51 18.47 5.04
C ASP A 77 14.87 19.85 5.25
N ASP A 78 15.43 20.86 4.56
CA ASP A 78 14.96 22.24 4.62
C ASP A 78 13.54 22.40 4.03
N ASP A 79 13.14 21.50 3.13
CA ASP A 79 11.81 21.44 2.51
C ASP A 79 10.81 20.61 3.35
N GLN A 80 11.20 20.20 4.57
CA GLN A 80 10.43 19.35 5.48
C GLN A 80 10.10 17.95 4.91
N LEU A 81 10.85 17.49 3.92
CA LEU A 81 10.77 16.12 3.42
C LEU A 81 11.62 15.20 4.28
N VAL A 82 11.19 13.94 4.38
CA VAL A 82 11.89 12.94 5.20
C VAL A 82 13.16 12.48 4.48
N LEU A 83 14.32 12.90 4.98
CA LEU A 83 15.63 12.38 4.56
C LEU A 83 15.89 10.97 5.09
N ARG A 84 15.47 10.74 6.34
CA ARG A 84 15.63 9.44 7.01
C ARG A 84 14.39 9.10 7.84
N ARG A 85 13.76 7.99 7.48
CA ARG A 85 12.79 7.34 8.35
C ARG A 85 13.53 6.51 9.42
N PRO A 86 13.26 6.70 10.72
CA PRO A 86 13.89 5.91 11.77
C PRO A 86 13.37 4.48 11.75
N GLU A 87 14.18 3.51 12.17
CA GLU A 87 13.71 2.14 12.38
C GLU A 87 12.78 2.10 13.60
N ALA A 88 11.52 1.75 13.39
CA ALA A 88 10.50 1.72 14.43
C ALA A 88 9.49 0.61 14.17
N ARG A 89 8.63 0.33 15.16
CA ARG A 89 7.56 -0.66 15.05
C ARG A 89 6.33 -0.06 14.37
N TYR A 90 6.42 0.21 13.08
CA TYR A 90 5.33 0.85 12.30
C TYR A 90 4.10 -0.03 12.11
N GLY A 91 4.25 -1.35 12.23
CA GLY A 91 3.28 -2.29 11.66
C GLY A 91 3.53 -2.39 10.16
N ASP A 92 3.48 -3.61 9.61
CA ASP A 92 3.71 -3.83 8.19
C ASP A 92 2.34 -3.84 7.48
N PRO A 93 2.05 -2.91 6.56
CA PRO A 93 0.86 -2.97 5.74
C PRO A 93 0.99 -4.03 4.63
N GLY A 94 1.96 -4.95 4.72
CA GLY A 94 2.35 -5.89 3.68
C GLY A 94 1.20 -6.56 2.92
N PHE A 95 0.09 -6.91 3.60
CA PHE A 95 -1.13 -7.58 3.09
C PHE A 95 -0.96 -8.57 1.90
N GLY A 96 0.22 -9.13 1.68
CA GLY A 96 0.57 -9.96 0.53
C GLY A 96 0.85 -9.23 -0.80
N ASP A 97 0.84 -7.90 -0.88
CA ASP A 97 1.12 -7.12 -2.10
C ASP A 97 2.09 -5.96 -1.83
N ASP A 98 3.33 -6.12 -2.29
CA ASP A 98 4.42 -5.17 -2.09
C ASP A 98 4.13 -3.80 -2.73
N ARG A 99 3.42 -3.77 -3.86
CA ARG A 99 3.11 -2.52 -4.58
C ARG A 99 2.01 -1.74 -3.86
N LEU A 100 0.98 -2.41 -3.37
CA LEU A 100 -0.05 -1.78 -2.55
C LEU A 100 0.56 -1.25 -1.24
N THR A 101 1.49 -1.99 -0.65
CA THR A 101 2.21 -1.58 0.55
C THR A 101 3.06 -0.33 0.28
N ALA A 102 3.82 -0.31 -0.82
CA ALA A 102 4.60 0.86 -1.24
C ALA A 102 3.73 2.09 -1.54
N LEU A 103 2.49 1.89 -2.00
CA LEU A 103 1.52 2.98 -2.19
C LEU A 103 1.03 3.56 -0.86
N LEU A 104 0.76 2.70 0.13
CA LEU A 104 0.23 3.07 1.44
C LEU A 104 1.29 3.67 2.38
N ASP A 105 2.56 3.32 2.18
CA ASP A 105 3.72 3.82 2.91
C ASP A 105 4.88 4.02 1.93
N PRO A 106 4.94 5.16 1.19
CA PRO A 106 5.93 5.42 0.14
C PRO A 106 7.32 5.76 0.70
N VAL A 107 7.77 4.99 1.70
CA VAL A 107 9.06 5.16 2.38
C VAL A 107 10.26 5.03 1.46
N GLU A 108 10.13 4.33 0.33
CA GLU A 108 11.22 4.13 -0.64
C GLU A 108 11.73 5.44 -1.28
N PHE A 109 11.03 6.57 -1.11
CA PHE A 109 11.53 7.89 -1.46
C PHE A 109 12.55 8.43 -0.44
N ALA A 110 12.52 7.91 0.79
CA ALA A 110 13.45 8.25 1.85
C ALA A 110 14.52 7.17 2.01
N GLY A 111 15.74 7.58 2.35
CA GLY A 111 16.83 6.64 2.62
C GLY A 111 16.73 6.03 4.03
N ALA A 112 17.38 4.87 4.22
CA ALA A 112 17.58 4.29 5.56
C ALA A 112 18.53 5.12 6.45
N ALA A 113 19.32 6.01 5.85
CA ALA A 113 20.23 6.92 6.52
C ALA A 113 20.28 8.25 5.77
N PRO A 114 20.61 9.37 6.45
CA PRO A 114 20.84 10.63 5.78
C PRO A 114 22.03 10.47 4.83
N PRO A 115 22.05 11.20 3.71
CA PRO A 115 23.16 11.16 2.77
C PRO A 115 24.45 11.56 3.48
N ARG A 116 25.53 10.85 3.20
CA ARG A 116 26.85 11.27 3.67
C ARG A 116 27.30 12.51 2.91
N GLU A 117 28.08 13.36 3.56
CA GLU A 117 28.72 14.49 2.88
C GLU A 117 29.56 13.99 1.69
N GLY A 118 29.34 14.54 0.50
CA GLY A 118 29.96 14.10 -0.76
C GLY A 118 29.35 12.86 -1.40
N GLN A 119 28.26 12.30 -0.87
CA GLN A 119 27.53 11.20 -1.50
C GLN A 119 26.84 11.68 -2.79
N LEU A 120 27.03 10.92 -3.87
CA LEU A 120 26.38 11.22 -5.15
C LEU A 120 24.86 11.16 -5.01
N PHE A 121 24.19 12.18 -5.56
CA PHE A 121 22.72 12.31 -5.68
C PHE A 121 21.92 12.46 -4.39
N GLY A 122 22.54 12.51 -3.22
CA GLY A 122 21.88 12.97 -1.99
C GLY A 122 20.67 12.18 -1.51
N GLY A 123 20.40 10.97 -2.03
CA GLY A 123 19.22 10.19 -1.64
C GLY A 123 18.85 9.08 -2.63
N PRO A 124 17.88 8.21 -2.30
CA PRO A 124 17.42 7.16 -3.21
C PRO A 124 16.71 7.73 -4.44
N VAL A 125 16.08 8.90 -4.30
CA VAL A 125 15.40 9.59 -5.40
C VAL A 125 15.82 11.05 -5.47
N ARG A 126 15.75 11.64 -6.65
CA ARG A 126 15.78 13.09 -6.85
C ARG A 126 14.34 13.59 -6.97
N ILE A 127 14.03 14.67 -6.27
CA ILE A 127 12.72 15.31 -6.27
C ILE A 127 12.87 16.65 -6.97
N ASP A 128 12.13 16.82 -8.05
CA ASP A 128 12.09 18.03 -8.87
C ASP A 128 10.65 18.60 -8.86
N GLU A 129 10.50 19.92 -8.98
CA GLU A 129 9.19 20.59 -9.14
C GLU A 129 8.17 20.30 -8.02
N LEU A 130 8.63 20.21 -6.76
CA LEU A 130 7.73 20.04 -5.62
C LEU A 130 6.74 21.20 -5.52
N ALA A 131 5.45 20.87 -5.50
CA ALA A 131 4.36 21.82 -5.38
C ALA A 131 3.22 21.25 -4.53
N GLN A 132 2.60 22.11 -3.74
CA GLN A 132 1.36 21.78 -3.05
C GLN A 132 0.16 22.04 -3.98
N THR A 133 -0.83 21.16 -3.90
CA THR A 133 -2.04 21.14 -4.72
C THR A 133 -3.21 20.61 -3.89
N GLU A 134 -4.40 20.61 -4.48
CA GLU A 134 -5.60 20.04 -3.89
C GLU A 134 -6.16 18.96 -4.81
N ARG A 135 -6.56 17.83 -4.25
CA ARG A 135 -7.26 16.74 -4.93
C ARG A 135 -8.45 16.32 -4.10
N GLU A 136 -9.65 16.41 -4.67
CA GLU A 136 -10.90 16.03 -3.99
C GLU A 136 -11.06 16.69 -2.61
N GLY A 137 -10.71 17.97 -2.49
CA GLY A 137 -10.80 18.71 -1.21
C GLY A 137 -9.68 18.41 -0.22
N ARG A 138 -8.64 17.66 -0.60
CA ARG A 138 -7.52 17.28 0.26
C ARG A 138 -6.22 17.89 -0.24
N ALA A 139 -5.40 18.39 0.69
CA ALA A 139 -4.07 18.88 0.36
C ALA A 139 -3.17 17.73 -0.09
N THR A 140 -2.55 17.90 -1.26
CA THR A 140 -1.61 16.94 -1.83
C THR A 140 -0.29 17.63 -2.17
N SER A 141 0.81 16.90 -2.04
CA SER A 141 2.12 17.31 -2.54
C SER A 141 2.40 16.55 -3.84
N VAL A 142 2.68 17.29 -4.91
CA VAL A 142 3.06 16.74 -6.22
C VAL A 142 4.51 17.06 -6.52
N ALA A 143 5.23 16.09 -7.07
CA ALA A 143 6.57 16.30 -7.57
C ALA A 143 6.88 15.39 -8.77
N THR A 144 7.91 15.77 -9.52
CA THR A 144 8.60 14.86 -10.45
C THR A 144 9.69 14.13 -9.67
N VAL A 145 9.61 12.81 -9.60
CA VAL A 145 10.53 11.95 -8.87
C VAL A 145 11.34 11.11 -9.84
N VAL A 146 12.66 11.14 -9.72
CA VAL A 146 13.58 10.33 -10.53
C VAL A 146 14.37 9.40 -9.61
N PRO A 147 14.23 8.07 -9.74
CA PRO A 147 15.04 7.12 -8.98
C PRO A 147 16.52 7.25 -9.30
N ASN A 148 17.35 7.40 -8.27
CA ASN A 148 18.81 7.37 -8.39
C ASN A 148 19.31 5.91 -8.40
N LEU A 149 20.60 5.72 -8.65
CA LEU A 149 21.25 4.39 -8.60
C LEU A 149 21.16 3.70 -7.23
N SER A 150 20.93 4.46 -6.16
CA SER A 150 20.74 3.95 -4.80
C SER A 150 19.30 3.62 -4.45
N TYR A 151 18.35 3.83 -5.36
CA TYR A 151 16.97 3.44 -5.15
C TYR A 151 16.86 1.92 -5.01
N SER A 152 16.15 1.50 -3.98
CA SER A 152 15.73 0.11 -3.77
C SER A 152 14.30 0.13 -3.26
N PRO A 153 13.41 -0.73 -3.79
CA PRO A 153 12.09 -0.90 -3.22
C PRO A 153 12.16 -1.29 -1.74
N ALA A 154 11.17 -0.84 -0.96
CA ALA A 154 11.14 -1.07 0.49
C ALA A 154 10.51 -2.42 0.90
N TYR A 155 9.51 -2.90 0.14
CA TYR A 155 8.65 -4.01 0.55
C TYR A 155 8.82 -5.30 -0.28
N GLY A 156 9.74 -5.33 -1.22
CA GLY A 156 9.97 -6.53 -2.05
C GLY A 156 10.78 -6.25 -3.31
N PRO A 157 10.72 -7.10 -4.35
CA PRO A 157 11.44 -6.87 -5.60
C PRO A 157 10.79 -5.82 -6.50
N VAL A 158 9.52 -5.45 -6.24
CA VAL A 158 8.76 -4.48 -7.04
C VAL A 158 8.45 -3.25 -6.21
N GLY A 159 8.98 -2.10 -6.62
CA GLY A 159 8.71 -0.80 -6.00
C GLY A 159 7.60 -0.02 -6.68
N LEU A 160 7.32 1.15 -6.13
CA LEU A 160 6.38 2.12 -6.71
C LEU A 160 6.96 2.70 -7.99
N LEU A 161 8.27 3.00 -7.99
CA LEU A 161 9.01 3.60 -9.10
C LEU A 161 9.71 2.57 -9.98
N GLU A 162 9.72 2.83 -11.30
CA GLU A 162 10.56 2.12 -12.26
C GLU A 162 12.00 2.71 -12.25
N PRO A 163 13.06 1.88 -12.15
CA PRO A 163 14.42 2.38 -12.08
C PRO A 163 14.79 3.32 -13.24
N SER A 164 15.36 4.49 -12.91
CA SER A 164 15.81 5.52 -13.87
C SER A 164 14.70 6.14 -14.75
N VAL A 165 13.41 5.91 -14.45
CA VAL A 165 12.29 6.52 -15.17
C VAL A 165 11.72 7.67 -14.33
N PRO A 166 11.67 8.91 -14.86
CA PRO A 166 10.98 10.01 -14.20
C PRO A 166 9.48 9.71 -14.05
N CYS A 167 8.95 9.96 -12.86
CA CYS A 167 7.56 9.73 -12.51
C CYS A 167 6.96 11.02 -11.93
N ARG A 168 5.72 11.36 -12.30
CA ARG A 168 4.95 12.35 -11.54
C ARG A 168 4.27 11.62 -10.40
N VAL A 169 4.54 12.06 -9.16
CA VAL A 169 4.03 11.45 -7.94
C VAL A 169 3.18 12.47 -7.19
N GLU A 170 2.10 12.00 -6.56
CA GLU A 170 1.22 12.80 -5.74
C GLU A 170 0.94 12.09 -4.41
N ILE A 171 1.21 12.78 -3.29
CA ILE A 171 1.05 12.29 -1.93
C ILE A 171 -0.04 13.09 -1.20
N ASP A 172 -0.98 12.41 -0.53
CA ASP A 172 -1.92 13.06 0.40
C ASP A 172 -1.19 13.49 1.67
N GLU A 173 -1.23 14.77 2.02
CA GLU A 173 -0.45 15.30 3.14
C GLU A 173 -0.95 14.79 4.51
N VAL A 174 -2.23 14.41 4.59
CA VAL A 174 -2.84 13.96 5.84
C VAL A 174 -2.54 12.49 6.13
N THR A 175 -2.61 11.62 5.11
CA THR A 175 -2.42 10.16 5.27
C THR A 175 -1.05 9.66 4.84
N SER A 176 -0.28 10.49 4.13
CA SER A 176 0.98 10.15 3.48
C SER A 176 0.87 9.03 2.43
N VAL A 177 -0.34 8.75 1.93
CA VAL A 177 -0.59 7.78 0.87
C VAL A 177 -0.22 8.36 -0.49
N CYS A 178 0.41 7.55 -1.35
CA CYS A 178 0.63 7.90 -2.75
C CYS A 178 -0.67 7.79 -3.54
N VAL A 179 -1.36 8.92 -3.69
CA VAL A 179 -2.66 9.00 -4.38
C VAL A 179 -2.55 9.10 -5.89
N GLY A 180 -1.37 9.39 -6.42
CA GLY A 180 -1.13 9.45 -7.86
C GLY A 180 0.28 9.05 -8.23
N LEU A 181 0.41 8.26 -9.29
CA LEU A 181 1.68 8.03 -9.96
C LEU A 181 1.45 7.95 -11.46
N GLU A 182 2.34 8.58 -12.23
CA GLU A 182 2.38 8.49 -13.68
C GLU A 182 3.82 8.42 -14.16
N LEU A 183 4.16 7.43 -14.97
CA LEU A 183 5.47 7.35 -15.64
C LEU A 183 5.53 8.42 -16.75
N LEU A 184 6.54 9.27 -16.73
CA LEU A 184 6.66 10.38 -17.69
C LEU A 184 7.45 10.02 -18.96
N ALA A 185 8.17 8.90 -18.94
CA ALA A 185 9.05 8.49 -20.02
C ALA A 185 9.08 6.96 -20.22
N GLY A 186 9.69 6.54 -21.32
CA GLY A 186 9.87 5.12 -21.65
C GLY A 186 8.65 4.48 -22.31
N PRO A 187 8.68 3.15 -22.52
CA PRO A 187 7.63 2.42 -23.23
C PRO A 187 6.30 2.38 -22.46
N ASN A 188 6.33 2.64 -21.16
CA ASN A 188 5.18 2.64 -20.27
C ASN A 188 4.73 4.07 -19.90
N ALA A 189 5.17 5.11 -20.63
CA ALA A 189 4.76 6.48 -20.35
C ALA A 189 3.23 6.63 -20.31
N GLY A 190 2.72 7.35 -19.32
CA GLY A 190 1.30 7.47 -19.01
C GLY A 190 0.72 6.32 -18.16
N ALA A 191 1.47 5.25 -17.91
CA ALA A 191 1.04 4.20 -16.99
C ALA A 191 1.24 4.62 -15.52
N GLY A 192 0.41 4.07 -14.63
CA GLY A 192 0.51 4.32 -13.20
C GLY A 192 -0.81 4.05 -12.46
N HIS A 193 -1.12 4.86 -11.45
CA HIS A 193 -2.34 4.70 -10.65
C HIS A 193 -2.91 6.05 -10.20
N SER A 194 -4.22 6.04 -9.91
CA SER A 194 -4.93 7.16 -9.30
C SER A 194 -5.85 6.61 -8.20
N VAL A 195 -5.71 7.16 -6.99
CA VAL A 195 -6.44 6.76 -5.80
C VAL A 195 -7.27 7.94 -5.30
N THR A 196 -8.50 7.63 -4.92
CA THR A 196 -9.39 8.55 -4.20
C THR A 196 -9.57 8.01 -2.80
N ILE A 197 -9.31 8.85 -1.80
CA ILE A 197 -9.51 8.50 -0.39
C ILE A 197 -10.99 8.74 -0.07
N LEU A 198 -11.73 7.67 0.22
CA LEU A 198 -13.16 7.73 0.51
C LEU A 198 -13.47 8.06 1.97
N GLY A 199 -12.57 7.67 2.88
CA GLY A 199 -12.73 7.85 4.32
C GLY A 199 -11.40 7.62 5.05
N VAL A 200 -11.22 8.27 6.21
CA VAL A 200 -10.02 8.15 7.04
C VAL A 200 -10.45 8.02 8.49
N ASN A 201 -9.87 7.04 9.22
CA ASN A 201 -10.21 6.75 10.61
C ASN A 201 -11.70 6.50 10.84
N GLU A 202 -12.38 5.93 9.84
CA GLU A 202 -13.77 5.51 9.97
C GLU A 202 -13.87 4.22 10.77
N ASP A 203 -14.98 4.07 11.49
CA ASP A 203 -15.27 2.86 12.24
C ASP A 203 -15.77 1.77 11.28
N LEU A 204 -14.86 0.90 10.85
CA LEU A 204 -15.16 -0.23 9.99
C LEU A 204 -15.35 -1.49 10.85
N THR A 205 -16.52 -2.10 10.74
CA THR A 205 -16.86 -3.36 11.42
C THR A 205 -15.95 -4.49 10.96
N ASP A 206 -15.53 -5.36 11.88
CA ASP A 206 -14.67 -6.51 11.56
C ASP A 206 -15.29 -7.45 10.52
N ASP A 207 -16.62 -7.56 10.50
CA ASP A 207 -17.40 -8.33 9.52
C ASP A 207 -17.16 -7.90 8.05
N LEU A 208 -16.68 -6.67 7.84
CA LEU A 208 -16.32 -6.18 6.52
C LEU A 208 -15.10 -6.95 5.96
N PHE A 209 -14.20 -7.41 6.83
CA PHE A 209 -12.90 -7.99 6.46
C PHE A 209 -12.86 -9.51 6.49
N THR A 210 -13.91 -10.15 7.00
CA THR A 210 -14.07 -11.60 6.95
C THR A 210 -14.65 -12.00 5.59
N GLU A 211 -14.04 -12.98 4.90
CA GLU A 211 -14.70 -13.64 3.78
C GLU A 211 -16.01 -14.25 4.30
N GLN A 212 -17.14 -13.70 3.90
CA GLN A 212 -18.44 -14.29 4.19
C GLN A 212 -18.54 -15.63 3.44
N SER A 213 -18.10 -16.71 4.08
CA SER A 213 -18.57 -18.04 3.75
C SER A 213 -20.04 -18.12 4.18
N ALA A 214 -20.93 -17.63 3.32
CA ALA A 214 -22.35 -17.87 3.44
C ALA A 214 -22.62 -19.36 3.19
N SER A 215 -22.36 -20.19 4.19
CA SER A 215 -23.19 -21.34 4.49
C SER A 215 -23.56 -21.26 5.97
N LEU A 216 -24.27 -20.19 6.32
CA LEU A 216 -25.28 -20.30 7.36
C LEU A 216 -26.24 -21.39 6.87
N THR A 217 -26.01 -22.62 7.35
CA THR A 217 -27.08 -23.59 7.41
C THR A 217 -28.21 -22.88 8.12
N ASP A 218 -29.29 -22.63 7.40
CA ASP A 218 -30.48 -21.97 7.95
C ASP A 218 -30.84 -22.69 9.25
N VAL A 219 -30.67 -22.02 10.40
CA VAL A 219 -30.94 -22.61 11.72
C VAL A 219 -32.45 -22.88 11.89
N ARG A 220 -33.31 -22.40 10.97
CA ARG A 220 -34.72 -22.77 10.87
C ARG A 220 -34.94 -24.10 10.15
N ALA A 221 -33.98 -24.59 9.38
CA ALA A 221 -34.01 -25.95 8.86
C ALA A 221 -33.64 -26.90 10.00
N HIS A 222 -34.66 -27.37 10.71
CA HIS A 222 -34.51 -28.34 11.79
C HIS A 222 -33.70 -29.55 11.28
N ILE A 223 -32.55 -29.83 11.88
CA ILE A 223 -31.81 -31.08 11.63
C ILE A 223 -32.71 -32.22 12.12
N PRO A 224 -33.26 -33.08 11.25
CA PRO A 224 -34.08 -34.18 11.71
C PRO A 224 -33.18 -35.17 12.45
N TRP A 225 -33.35 -35.25 13.77
CA TRP A 225 -32.82 -36.35 14.55
C TRP A 225 -33.54 -37.63 14.12
N VAL A 226 -32.88 -38.47 13.30
CA VAL A 226 -33.37 -39.83 13.03
C VAL A 226 -33.08 -40.66 14.27
N VAL A 227 -34.05 -40.75 15.17
CA VAL A 227 -34.02 -41.67 16.29
C VAL A 227 -34.56 -43.02 15.81
N GLY A 228 -33.65 -43.98 15.65
CA GLY A 228 -33.95 -45.40 15.46
C GLY A 228 -34.05 -45.82 14.00
N GLN A 229 -33.06 -46.59 13.53
CA GLN A 229 -33.29 -47.88 12.89
C GLN A 229 -32.18 -48.84 13.32
N TRP A 230 -32.58 -49.83 14.12
CA TRP A 230 -31.94 -51.14 14.18
C TRP A 230 -32.50 -51.97 13.03
#